data_AF-A0A4R6UG20-F1
#
_entry.id   AF-A0A4R6UG20-F1
#
_cell.length_a   1.000
_cell.length_b   1.000
_cell.length_c   1.000
_cell.angle_alpha   90.00
_cell.angle_beta   90.00
_cell.angle_gamma   90.00
#
_symmetry.space_group_name_H-M   'P 1'
#
loop_
_entity.id
_entity.type
_entity.pdbx_description
1 polymer ?
#
loop_
_entity_poly.entity_id
_entity_poly.type
_entity_poly.pdbx_seq_one_letter_code
_entity_poly.pdbx_strand_id
1 'polypeptide(L)'
;MLLLRVLAAAVSGLAQLAALPPYGLWALAPFSAALLLAAVHGVRARRAAWLGAVAGASLMVPLVKWQEIFGVDVWLVIAAAETVYYIPMAMGIALVSRLPGWPVWTAALWVAQEFCRARFPLGGFPWGKLAFSQPDTVFSGYASLGSTALVTFMVALTGALVVAMAHSAREAIRTGRPHLFARPLANALALIMAVVVGGVLAPRLATPEVDHTTTVAIVQGNVPAAGEMDILGKRAQILQNHVDGVHELAGLVREGEVAQPDLVVLPENASDIDAYADPMAAALISDAAEDIGVPLMFGITRYSEDATEREIRSVVWDPETGPGDHYTKRYLVPFGEYIPFRAVFSPVITRLQRIGSDAVPGTEPGALEVNGTTVATVICFDVAFDRPVRESVAAGGQIIAVPTNNANYNFTGQSEQQLAITRLRAVEHGRPALVASTSGISAVVTPQGRVSYRSPEAEAAVHVAEVPAMSGLTPATRLGVLPEAALTLMGLGAVAVALVRARRVRSGAEPEAPVLAGPGE
;
A
#
# COMPACT_ATOMS: atom_id res chain seq x y z
N MET A 1 34.55 -12.15 3.50
CA MET A 1 33.24 -12.22 4.23
C MET A 1 32.42 -10.94 4.17
N LEU A 2 32.99 -9.72 4.29
CA LEU A 2 32.20 -8.47 4.24
C LEU A 2 31.51 -8.27 2.88
N LEU A 3 32.24 -8.48 1.77
CA LEU A 3 31.69 -8.36 0.42
C LEU A 3 30.42 -9.20 0.20
N LEU A 4 30.44 -10.48 0.62
CA LEU A 4 29.27 -11.36 0.53
C LEU A 4 28.06 -10.85 1.33
N ARG A 5 28.28 -10.19 2.48
CA ARG A 5 27.19 -9.59 3.27
C ARG A 5 26.62 -8.34 2.60
N VAL A 6 27.49 -7.52 1.99
CA VAL A 6 27.05 -6.35 1.20
C VAL A 6 26.25 -6.80 -0.02
N LEU A 7 26.74 -7.83 -0.74
CA LEU A 7 26.00 -8.44 -1.85
C LEU A 7 24.66 -9.00 -1.40
N ALA A 8 24.61 -9.75 -0.30
CA ALA A 8 23.34 -10.27 0.24
C ALA A 8 22.36 -9.14 0.62
N ALA A 9 22.85 -8.04 1.20
CA ALA A 9 22.01 -6.87 1.50
C ALA A 9 21.48 -6.18 0.24
N ALA A 10 22.32 -5.95 -0.76
CA ALA A 10 21.89 -5.36 -2.03
C ALA A 10 20.87 -6.26 -2.75
N VAL A 11 21.15 -7.56 -2.84
CA VAL A 11 20.25 -8.55 -3.46
C VAL A 11 18.95 -8.68 -2.66
N SER A 12 18.96 -8.49 -1.34
CA SER A 12 17.72 -8.43 -0.54
C SER A 12 16.80 -7.31 -1.01
N GLY A 13 17.32 -6.08 -1.17
CA GLY A 13 16.54 -4.95 -1.67
C GLY A 13 16.02 -5.18 -3.09
N LEU A 14 16.88 -5.66 -3.98
CA LEU A 14 16.51 -5.99 -5.37
C LEU A 14 15.50 -7.14 -5.47
N ALA A 15 15.57 -8.14 -4.59
CA ALA A 15 14.60 -9.22 -4.53
C ALA A 15 13.21 -8.72 -4.10
N GLN A 16 13.15 -7.76 -3.17
CA GLN A 16 11.88 -7.12 -2.80
C GLN A 16 11.34 -6.25 -3.94
N LEU A 17 12.20 -5.50 -4.63
CA LEU A 17 11.82 -4.73 -5.81
C LEU A 17 11.22 -5.64 -6.88
N ALA A 18 11.88 -6.75 -7.21
CA ALA A 18 11.42 -7.71 -8.20
C ALA A 18 10.15 -8.46 -7.77
N ALA A 19 9.88 -8.57 -6.47
CA ALA A 19 8.64 -9.13 -5.97
C ALA A 19 7.44 -8.17 -6.11
N LEU A 20 7.69 -6.86 -6.07
CA LEU A 20 6.68 -5.82 -6.22
C LEU A 20 6.33 -5.60 -7.70
N PRO A 21 5.13 -5.07 -8.00
CA PRO A 21 4.82 -4.60 -9.35
C PRO A 21 5.79 -3.49 -9.80
N PRO A 22 6.08 -3.40 -11.11
CA PRO A 22 5.45 -4.14 -12.22
C PRO A 22 5.97 -5.57 -12.44
N TYR A 23 7.04 -6.00 -11.74
CA TYR A 23 7.69 -7.29 -11.99
C TYR A 23 6.91 -8.51 -11.45
N GLY A 24 6.35 -8.39 -10.23
CA GLY A 24 5.40 -9.37 -9.67
C GLY A 24 5.98 -10.75 -9.35
N LEU A 25 7.30 -10.90 -9.19
CA LEU A 25 7.95 -12.18 -8.83
C LEU A 25 7.81 -12.45 -7.33
N TRP A 26 6.56 -12.61 -6.85
CA TRP A 26 6.17 -12.64 -5.44
C TRP A 26 6.99 -13.61 -4.56
N ALA A 27 7.45 -14.73 -5.15
CA ALA A 27 8.26 -15.73 -4.48
C ALA A 27 9.61 -15.19 -3.97
N LEU A 28 10.09 -14.06 -4.52
CA LEU A 28 11.31 -13.38 -4.09
C LEU A 28 11.16 -12.60 -2.78
N ALA A 29 9.94 -12.31 -2.31
CA ALA A 29 9.74 -11.55 -1.08
C ALA A 29 10.23 -12.29 0.18
N PRO A 30 9.92 -13.60 0.40
CA PRO A 30 10.57 -14.38 1.46
C PRO A 30 12.10 -14.42 1.33
N PHE A 31 12.64 -14.50 0.10
CA PHE A 31 14.09 -14.47 -0.11
C PHE A 31 14.71 -13.12 0.24
N SER A 32 14.02 -12.00 -0.01
CA SER A 32 14.46 -10.69 0.45
C SER A 32 14.66 -10.67 1.96
N ALA A 33 13.66 -11.11 2.72
CA ALA A 33 13.75 -11.18 4.19
C ALA A 33 14.86 -12.12 4.66
N ALA A 34 15.01 -13.28 4.02
CA ALA A 34 16.07 -14.25 4.30
C ALA A 34 17.48 -13.67 4.07
N LEU A 35 17.68 -12.96 2.95
CA LEU A 35 18.97 -12.40 2.56
C LEU A 35 19.40 -11.26 3.47
N LEU A 36 18.49 -10.35 3.86
CA LEU A 36 18.80 -9.28 4.82
C LEU A 36 19.20 -9.89 6.17
N LEU A 37 18.42 -10.85 6.66
CA LEU A 37 18.73 -11.56 7.89
C LEU A 37 20.10 -12.25 7.81
N ALA A 38 20.39 -12.97 6.73
CA ALA A 38 21.69 -13.62 6.55
C ALA A 38 22.85 -12.60 6.49
N ALA A 39 22.62 -11.44 5.87
CA ALA A 39 23.60 -10.36 5.79
C ALA A 39 23.92 -9.78 7.17
N VAL A 40 22.94 -9.65 8.07
CA VAL A 40 23.11 -9.03 9.40
C VAL A 40 23.30 -10.02 10.55
N HIS A 41 23.09 -11.32 10.32
CA HIS A 41 23.22 -12.34 11.36
C HIS A 41 24.63 -12.35 11.96
N GLY A 42 24.70 -12.24 13.29
CA GLY A 42 25.97 -12.26 14.04
C GLY A 42 26.86 -11.02 13.92
N VAL A 43 26.44 -9.94 13.23
CA VAL A 43 27.25 -8.71 13.16
C VAL A 43 26.96 -7.73 14.31
N ARG A 44 27.83 -6.74 14.48
CA ARG A 44 27.61 -5.60 15.39
C ARG A 44 26.58 -4.64 14.82
N ALA A 45 25.82 -3.96 15.68
CA ALA A 45 24.75 -3.03 15.28
C ALA A 45 25.21 -1.99 14.25
N ARG A 46 26.39 -1.38 14.42
CA ARG A 46 26.94 -0.41 13.45
C ARG A 46 27.12 -0.98 12.04
N ARG A 47 27.49 -2.26 11.92
CA ARG A 47 27.62 -2.90 10.61
C ARG A 47 26.25 -3.29 10.05
N ALA A 48 25.34 -3.74 10.90
CA ALA A 48 23.97 -4.02 10.50
C ALA A 48 23.27 -2.76 9.96
N ALA A 49 23.51 -1.60 10.59
CA ALA A 49 23.02 -0.30 10.13
C ALA A 49 23.40 -0.03 8.66
N TRP A 50 24.70 -0.15 8.32
CA TRP A 50 25.18 0.02 6.94
C TRP A 50 24.59 -0.99 5.97
N LEU A 51 24.46 -2.25 6.37
CA LEU A 51 23.83 -3.28 5.53
C LEU A 51 22.33 -3.02 5.32
N GLY A 52 21.64 -2.53 6.34
CA GLY A 52 20.26 -2.07 6.24
C GLY A 52 20.11 -0.90 5.28
N ALA A 53 21.00 0.09 5.35
CA ALA A 53 21.03 1.21 4.41
C ALA A 53 21.23 0.73 2.96
N VAL A 54 22.13 -0.23 2.72
CA VAL A 54 22.34 -0.82 1.39
C VAL A 54 21.06 -1.52 0.89
N ALA A 55 20.45 -2.36 1.73
CA ALA A 55 19.22 -3.07 1.35
C ALA A 55 18.06 -2.10 1.08
N GLY A 56 17.87 -1.10 1.95
CA GLY A 56 16.86 -0.07 1.79
C GLY A 56 17.07 0.76 0.53
N ALA A 57 18.31 1.19 0.24
CA ALA A 57 18.62 1.98 -0.96
C ALA A 57 18.43 1.16 -2.24
N SER A 58 18.85 -0.11 -2.26
CA SER A 58 18.67 -1.01 -3.40
C SER A 58 17.19 -1.29 -3.72
N LEU A 59 16.29 -1.09 -2.75
CA LEU A 59 14.85 -1.14 -2.96
C LEU A 59 14.26 0.23 -3.29
N MET A 60 14.42 1.19 -2.40
CA MET A 60 13.63 2.44 -2.40
C MET A 60 14.01 3.37 -3.55
N VAL A 61 15.30 3.45 -3.91
CA VAL A 61 15.74 4.27 -5.04
C VAL A 61 15.03 3.87 -6.33
N PRO A 62 15.09 2.60 -6.80
CA PRO A 62 14.35 2.21 -8.01
C PRO A 62 12.83 2.18 -7.82
N LEU A 63 12.33 1.78 -6.64
CA LEU A 63 10.89 1.60 -6.41
C LEU A 63 10.10 2.90 -6.57
N VAL A 64 10.62 4.01 -6.03
CA VAL A 64 9.95 5.32 -6.04
C VAL A 64 10.44 6.23 -7.17
N LYS A 65 11.12 5.68 -8.18
CA LYS A 65 11.65 6.46 -9.32
C LYS A 65 10.55 7.24 -10.06
N TRP A 66 9.31 6.74 -10.07
CA TRP A 66 8.16 7.46 -10.64
C TRP A 66 7.94 8.86 -10.05
N GLN A 67 8.52 9.18 -8.89
CA GLN A 67 8.51 10.52 -8.29
C GLN A 67 9.48 11.51 -8.97
N GLU A 68 10.33 11.05 -9.89
CA GLU A 68 11.24 11.88 -10.68
C GLU A 68 10.50 12.98 -11.46
N ILE A 69 9.19 12.83 -11.70
CA ILE A 69 8.36 13.89 -12.28
C ILE A 69 8.37 15.19 -11.45
N PHE A 70 8.53 15.09 -10.14
CA PHE A 70 8.70 16.26 -9.26
C PHE A 70 10.14 16.79 -9.27
N GLY A 71 11.07 16.03 -9.84
CA GLY A 71 12.50 16.29 -9.97
C GLY A 71 13.36 15.21 -9.31
N VAL A 72 14.55 14.99 -9.88
CA VAL A 72 15.53 13.99 -9.41
C VAL A 72 15.90 14.19 -7.94
N ASP A 73 15.98 15.43 -7.48
CA ASP A 73 16.28 15.77 -6.10
C ASP A 73 15.15 15.37 -5.12
N VAL A 74 13.88 15.57 -5.50
CA VAL A 74 12.73 15.12 -4.69
C VAL A 74 12.72 13.60 -4.59
N TRP A 75 12.86 12.92 -5.73
CA TRP A 75 12.94 11.46 -5.78
C TRP A 75 14.04 10.92 -4.87
N LEU A 76 15.27 11.44 -4.98
CA LEU A 76 16.39 10.97 -4.17
C LEU A 76 16.22 11.28 -2.68
N VAL A 77 15.62 12.42 -2.32
CA VAL A 77 15.33 12.77 -0.92
C VAL A 77 14.30 11.80 -0.34
N ILE A 78 13.21 11.50 -1.07
CA ILE A 78 12.19 10.56 -0.60
C ILE A 78 12.77 9.15 -0.53
N ALA A 79 13.49 8.69 -1.55
CA ALA A 79 14.17 7.39 -1.51
C ALA A 79 15.16 7.27 -0.34
N ALA A 80 15.90 8.34 -0.03
CA ALA A 80 16.81 8.38 1.12
C ALA A 80 16.05 8.35 2.45
N ALA A 81 14.98 9.13 2.59
CA ALA A 81 14.13 9.13 3.78
C ALA A 81 13.51 7.74 4.04
N GLU A 82 13.01 7.08 2.99
CA GLU A 82 12.46 5.73 3.08
C GLU A 82 13.53 4.67 3.40
N THR A 83 14.75 4.85 2.89
CA THR A 83 15.90 3.99 3.19
C THR A 83 16.27 4.01 4.67
N VAL A 84 16.11 5.15 5.37
CA VAL A 84 16.48 5.29 6.79
C VAL A 84 15.78 4.26 7.66
N TYR A 85 14.56 3.86 7.33
CA TYR A 85 13.80 2.89 8.12
C TYR A 85 14.40 1.48 8.12
N TYR A 86 15.18 1.12 7.10
CA TYR A 86 15.87 -0.18 7.04
C TYR A 86 17.06 -0.26 8.00
N ILE A 87 17.61 0.89 8.42
CA ILE A 87 18.75 0.98 9.33
C ILE A 87 18.41 0.43 10.73
N PRO A 88 17.43 0.99 11.47
CA PRO A 88 17.07 0.48 12.80
C PRO A 88 16.48 -0.94 12.72
N MET A 89 15.78 -1.29 11.64
CA MET A 89 15.30 -2.66 11.42
C MET A 89 16.47 -3.65 11.35
N ALA A 90 17.46 -3.39 10.48
CA ALA A 90 18.63 -4.26 10.34
C ALA A 90 19.44 -4.37 11.64
N MET A 91 19.59 -3.26 12.38
CA MET A 91 20.19 -3.26 13.72
C MET A 91 19.42 -4.15 14.69
N GLY A 92 18.09 -4.02 14.71
CA GLY A 92 17.20 -4.84 15.52
C GLY A 92 17.31 -6.32 15.18
N ILE A 93 17.28 -6.68 13.88
CA ILE A 93 17.44 -8.05 13.41
C ILE A 93 18.77 -8.64 13.88
N ALA A 94 19.87 -7.90 13.77
CA ALA A 94 21.18 -8.35 14.26
C ALA A 94 21.19 -8.63 15.77
N LEU A 95 20.42 -7.88 16.56
CA LEU A 95 20.28 -8.07 18.01
C LEU A 95 19.39 -9.27 18.35
N VAL A 96 18.18 -9.32 17.81
CA VAL A 96 17.18 -10.36 18.13
C VAL A 96 17.54 -11.72 17.54
N SER A 97 18.40 -11.75 16.52
CA SER A 97 18.93 -13.01 15.95
C SER A 97 19.72 -13.88 16.94
N ARG A 98 20.04 -13.34 18.13
CA ARG A 98 20.69 -14.04 19.25
C ARG A 98 19.70 -14.61 20.28
N LEU A 99 18.41 -14.29 20.16
CA LEU A 99 17.38 -14.76 21.09
C LEU A 99 16.83 -16.12 20.65
N PRO A 100 16.33 -16.95 21.59
CA PRO A 100 15.50 -18.09 21.22
C PRO A 100 14.24 -17.61 20.50
N GLY A 101 13.78 -18.36 19.49
CA GLY A 101 12.62 -17.96 18.67
C GLY A 101 12.89 -16.80 17.72
N TRP A 102 14.16 -16.50 17.42
CA TRP A 102 14.54 -15.38 16.56
C TRP A 102 13.79 -15.24 15.22
N PRO A 103 13.32 -16.30 14.53
CA PRO A 103 12.58 -16.10 13.29
C PRO A 103 11.31 -15.24 13.46
N VAL A 104 10.62 -15.42 14.60
CA VAL A 104 9.41 -14.66 14.95
C VAL A 104 9.74 -13.19 15.22
N TRP A 105 10.80 -12.94 16.00
CA TRP A 105 11.21 -11.56 16.31
C TRP A 105 11.71 -10.82 15.07
N THR A 106 12.40 -11.52 14.16
CA THR A 106 12.81 -10.96 12.86
C THR A 106 11.59 -10.56 12.02
N ALA A 107 10.59 -11.42 11.93
CA ALA A 107 9.35 -11.12 11.21
C ALA A 107 8.58 -9.94 11.83
N ALA A 108 8.50 -9.89 13.16
CA ALA A 108 7.85 -8.80 13.88
C ALA A 108 8.55 -7.43 13.65
N LEU A 109 9.87 -7.43 13.46
CA LEU A 109 10.62 -6.19 13.16
C LEU A 109 10.37 -5.64 11.75
N TRP A 110 10.03 -6.48 10.78
CA TRP A 110 9.56 -6.01 9.48
C TRP A 110 8.26 -5.23 9.61
N VAL A 111 7.30 -5.76 10.38
CA VAL A 111 6.04 -5.07 10.67
C VAL A 111 6.29 -3.77 11.44
N ALA A 112 7.15 -3.79 12.46
CA ALA A 112 7.48 -2.58 13.23
C ALA A 112 8.07 -1.45 12.36
N GLN A 113 8.91 -1.82 11.39
CA GLN A 113 9.51 -0.88 10.46
C GLN A 113 8.46 -0.26 9.52
N GLU A 114 7.60 -1.10 8.94
CA GLU A 114 6.50 -0.66 8.07
C GLU A 114 5.48 0.18 8.83
N PHE A 115 5.18 -0.15 10.09
CA PHE A 115 4.28 0.61 10.97
C PHE A 115 4.75 2.05 11.14
N CYS A 116 6.04 2.24 11.42
CA CYS A 116 6.64 3.57 11.60
C CYS A 116 6.64 4.37 10.30
N ARG A 117 7.09 3.73 9.21
CA ARG A 117 7.22 4.36 7.88
C ARG A 117 5.88 4.78 7.30
N ALA A 118 4.83 4.01 7.56
CA ALA A 118 3.47 4.33 7.13
C ALA A 118 2.80 5.46 7.93
N ARG A 119 3.45 6.03 8.95
CA ARG A 119 2.85 7.07 9.84
C ARG A 119 3.71 8.30 10.07
N PHE A 120 5.02 8.19 9.90
CA PHE A 120 5.96 9.26 10.21
C PHE A 120 7.04 9.35 9.13
N PRO A 121 7.61 10.54 8.86
CA PRO A 121 7.04 11.86 9.14
C PRO A 121 5.88 12.21 8.18
N LEU A 122 5.20 13.34 8.40
CA LEU A 122 4.20 13.90 7.46
C LEU A 122 3.04 12.97 7.10
N GLY A 123 2.56 12.16 8.05
CA GLY A 123 1.50 11.17 7.78
C GLY A 123 2.00 9.84 7.19
N GLY A 124 3.29 9.76 6.83
CA GLY A 124 3.98 8.56 6.40
C GLY A 124 3.89 8.25 4.90
N PHE A 125 4.65 7.25 4.47
CA PHE A 125 4.70 6.78 3.10
C PHE A 125 4.71 5.24 3.08
N PRO A 126 3.56 4.57 2.95
CA PRO A 126 3.45 3.12 3.13
C PRO A 126 3.98 2.29 1.94
N TRP A 127 4.56 2.89 0.90
CA TRP A 127 4.88 2.20 -0.35
C TRP A 127 5.92 1.07 -0.19
N GLY A 128 5.82 0.00 -0.97
CA GLY A 128 6.83 -1.07 -0.93
C GLY A 128 6.84 -1.94 0.34
N LYS A 129 5.75 -1.98 1.13
CA LYS A 129 5.56 -3.03 2.15
C LYS A 129 5.78 -4.41 1.52
N LEU A 130 6.35 -5.37 2.26
CA LEU A 130 6.47 -6.76 1.80
C LEU A 130 5.10 -7.32 1.42
N ALA A 131 4.06 -6.97 2.17
CA ALA A 131 2.68 -7.34 1.86
C ALA A 131 2.29 -7.02 0.42
N PHE A 132 2.63 -5.85 -0.11
CA PHE A 132 2.19 -5.41 -1.44
C PHE A 132 2.76 -6.23 -2.61
N SER A 133 3.69 -7.15 -2.36
CA SER A 133 4.14 -8.16 -3.33
C SER A 133 3.28 -9.43 -3.38
N GLN A 134 2.30 -9.55 -2.47
CA GLN A 134 1.51 -10.77 -2.25
C GLN A 134 0.02 -10.74 -2.66
N PRO A 135 -0.49 -9.82 -3.52
CA PRO A 135 -1.83 -10.00 -4.07
C PRO A 135 -1.97 -11.35 -4.79
N ASP A 136 -3.06 -12.09 -4.52
CA ASP A 136 -3.37 -13.39 -5.16
C ASP A 136 -2.28 -14.46 -5.00
N THR A 137 -1.63 -14.49 -3.83
CA THR A 137 -0.69 -15.55 -3.44
C THR A 137 -1.21 -16.34 -2.24
N VAL A 138 -0.48 -17.39 -1.85
CA VAL A 138 -0.76 -18.17 -0.63
C VAL A 138 -0.73 -17.33 0.65
N PHE A 139 -0.18 -16.12 0.62
CA PHE A 139 -0.13 -15.22 1.79
C PHE A 139 -1.28 -14.21 1.82
N SER A 140 -1.99 -14.00 0.70
CA SER A 140 -2.98 -12.93 0.55
C SER A 140 -4.11 -13.03 1.60
N GLY A 141 -4.57 -14.25 1.89
CA GLY A 141 -5.65 -14.51 2.84
C GLY A 141 -5.40 -13.97 4.25
N TYR A 142 -4.13 -13.84 4.67
CA TYR A 142 -3.80 -13.25 5.97
C TYR A 142 -4.21 -11.78 6.10
N ALA A 143 -4.39 -11.07 4.97
CA ALA A 143 -4.88 -9.69 4.99
C ALA A 143 -6.26 -9.59 5.64
N SER A 144 -7.14 -10.56 5.38
CA SER A 144 -8.49 -10.60 5.97
C SER A 144 -8.49 -10.84 7.49
N LEU A 145 -7.41 -11.40 8.03
CA LEU A 145 -7.27 -11.73 9.46
C LEU A 145 -6.55 -10.63 10.25
N GLY A 146 -5.51 -10.03 9.68
CA GLY A 146 -4.65 -9.09 10.40
C GLY A 146 -3.98 -8.04 9.53
N SER A 147 -4.69 -7.58 8.49
CA SER A 147 -4.24 -6.58 7.50
C SER A 147 -2.96 -6.96 6.75
N THR A 148 -2.45 -6.00 5.98
CA THR A 148 -1.11 -6.04 5.41
C THR A 148 -0.02 -6.39 6.43
N ALA A 149 -0.21 -6.06 7.72
CA ALA A 149 0.75 -6.37 8.77
C ALA A 149 0.97 -7.88 8.96
N LEU A 150 -0.11 -8.67 8.98
CA LEU A 150 0.00 -10.12 9.12
C LEU A 150 0.57 -10.76 7.86
N VAL A 151 0.28 -10.22 6.67
CA VAL A 151 0.90 -10.66 5.41
C VAL A 151 2.42 -10.44 5.46
N THR A 152 2.87 -9.22 5.78
CA THR A 152 4.31 -8.91 5.95
C THR A 152 4.96 -9.86 6.95
N PHE A 153 4.31 -10.10 8.09
CA PHE A 153 4.83 -11.01 9.11
C PHE A 153 5.00 -12.44 8.57
N MET A 154 4.00 -13.00 7.89
CA MET A 154 4.06 -14.38 7.39
C MET A 154 5.10 -14.55 6.27
N VAL A 155 5.26 -13.55 5.40
CA VAL A 155 6.31 -13.53 4.36
C VAL A 155 7.69 -13.48 5.00
N ALA A 156 7.91 -12.55 5.94
CA ALA A 156 9.19 -12.39 6.62
C ALA A 156 9.54 -13.61 7.49
N LEU A 157 8.54 -14.21 8.15
CA LEU A 157 8.70 -15.43 8.93
C LEU A 157 9.13 -16.60 8.04
N THR A 158 8.52 -16.74 6.86
CA THR A 158 8.92 -17.78 5.89
C THR A 158 10.39 -17.62 5.50
N GLY A 159 10.82 -16.39 5.16
CA GLY A 159 12.23 -16.11 4.88
C GLY A 159 13.17 -16.42 6.06
N ALA A 160 12.74 -16.07 7.27
CA ALA A 160 13.50 -16.36 8.48
C ALA A 160 13.62 -17.87 8.77
N LEU A 161 12.57 -18.66 8.50
CA LEU A 161 12.61 -20.11 8.64
C LEU A 161 13.54 -20.77 7.62
N VAL A 162 13.63 -20.23 6.40
CA VAL A 162 14.63 -20.67 5.40
C VAL A 162 16.05 -20.48 5.92
N VAL A 163 16.35 -19.34 6.54
CA VAL A 163 17.67 -19.11 7.16
C VAL A 163 17.90 -20.05 8.35
N ALA A 164 16.87 -20.35 9.14
CA ALA A 164 16.96 -21.28 10.25
C ALA A 164 17.34 -22.70 9.77
N MET A 165 16.71 -23.18 8.69
CA MET A 165 17.06 -24.45 8.05
C MET A 165 18.51 -24.46 7.56
N ALA A 166 18.96 -23.38 6.90
CA ALA A 166 20.33 -23.26 6.40
C ALA A 166 21.37 -23.25 7.53
N HIS A 167 21.07 -22.61 8.67
CA HIS A 167 21.93 -22.64 9.86
C HIS A 167 22.02 -24.03 10.48
N SER A 168 20.89 -24.73 10.62
CA SER A 168 20.87 -26.10 11.13
C SER A 168 21.60 -27.08 10.22
N ALA A 169 21.49 -26.92 8.89
CA ALA A 169 22.25 -27.71 7.92
C ALA A 169 23.76 -27.51 8.07
N ARG A 170 24.20 -26.24 8.13
CA ARG A 170 25.62 -25.89 8.31
C ARG A 170 26.18 -26.46 9.61
N GLU A 171 25.41 -26.40 10.70
CA GLU A 171 25.85 -26.93 11.99
C GLU A 171 25.95 -28.46 11.99
N ALA A 172 24.99 -29.15 11.36
CA ALA A 172 25.05 -30.60 11.20
C ALA A 172 26.25 -31.06 10.36
N ILE A 173 26.55 -30.36 9.26
CA ILE A 173 27.73 -30.61 8.43
C ILE A 173 29.01 -30.37 9.24
N ARG A 174 29.08 -29.25 9.98
CA ARG A 174 30.27 -28.86 10.77
C ARG A 174 30.56 -29.83 11.92
N THR A 175 29.53 -30.41 12.52
CA THR A 175 29.65 -31.29 13.70
C THR A 175 29.56 -32.78 13.36
N GLY A 176 29.26 -33.14 12.11
CA GLY A 176 29.02 -34.54 11.69
C GLY A 176 27.78 -35.17 12.32
N ARG A 177 26.84 -34.37 12.84
CA ARG A 177 25.66 -34.84 13.59
C ARG A 177 24.38 -34.57 12.81
N PRO A 178 23.90 -35.50 11.96
CA PRO A 178 22.74 -35.27 11.08
C PRO A 178 21.44 -35.01 11.85
N HIS A 179 21.31 -35.53 13.07
CA HIS A 179 20.14 -35.30 13.93
C HIS A 179 19.95 -33.81 14.33
N LEU A 180 21.03 -33.01 14.31
CA LEU A 180 20.96 -31.56 14.55
C LEU A 180 20.29 -30.80 13.41
N PHE A 181 20.18 -31.40 12.22
CA PHE A 181 19.45 -30.84 11.09
C PHE A 181 18.03 -31.39 10.97
N ALA A 182 17.82 -32.69 11.22
CA ALA A 182 16.53 -33.34 10.99
C ALA A 182 15.36 -32.71 11.76
N ARG A 183 15.52 -32.45 13.08
CA ARG A 183 14.43 -31.88 13.90
C ARG A 183 14.12 -30.42 13.53
N PRO A 184 15.10 -29.50 13.42
CA PRO A 184 14.83 -28.13 12.99
C PRO A 184 14.25 -28.05 11.57
N LEU A 185 14.71 -28.91 10.66
CA LEU A 185 14.14 -29.00 9.31
C LEU A 185 12.66 -29.39 9.36
N ALA A 186 12.32 -30.46 10.07
CA ALA A 186 10.93 -30.90 10.20
C ALA A 186 10.04 -29.81 10.81
N ASN A 187 10.52 -29.12 11.86
CA ASN A 187 9.78 -28.01 12.47
C ASN A 187 9.60 -26.82 11.52
N ALA A 188 10.64 -26.44 10.77
CA ALA A 188 10.57 -25.35 9.82
C ALA A 188 9.63 -25.68 8.66
N LEU A 189 9.70 -26.90 8.11
CA LEU A 189 8.79 -27.37 7.07
C LEU A 189 7.34 -27.44 7.58
N ALA A 190 7.11 -27.96 8.79
CA ALA A 190 5.78 -28.00 9.40
C ALA A 190 5.21 -26.59 9.58
N LEU A 191 6.02 -25.62 10.02
CA LEU A 191 5.58 -24.24 10.19
C LEU A 191 5.35 -23.53 8.85
N ILE A 192 6.19 -23.74 7.84
CA ILE A 192 5.97 -23.24 6.48
C ILE A 192 4.67 -23.82 5.90
N MET A 193 4.43 -25.13 6.08
CA MET A 193 3.18 -25.75 5.68
C MET A 193 1.98 -25.16 6.43
N ALA A 194 2.10 -24.89 7.72
CA ALA A 194 1.05 -24.22 8.49
C ALA A 194 0.79 -22.78 7.98
N VAL A 195 1.82 -22.06 7.54
CA VAL A 195 1.68 -20.74 6.91
C VAL A 195 0.94 -20.83 5.57
N VAL A 196 1.31 -21.80 4.73
CA VAL A 196 0.63 -22.01 3.44
C VAL A 196 -0.84 -22.41 3.65
N VAL A 197 -1.10 -23.39 4.51
CA VAL A 197 -2.45 -23.86 4.81
C VAL A 197 -3.29 -22.75 5.45
N GLY A 198 -2.73 -22.01 6.39
CA GLY A 198 -3.40 -20.90 7.04
C GLY A 198 -3.80 -19.80 6.05
N GLY A 199 -2.91 -19.42 5.14
CA GLY A 199 -3.21 -18.41 4.13
C GLY A 199 -4.24 -18.85 3.09
N VAL A 200 -4.26 -20.13 2.70
CA VAL A 200 -5.28 -20.71 1.79
C VAL A 200 -6.65 -20.81 2.46
N LEU A 201 -6.69 -21.13 3.76
CA LEU A 201 -7.95 -21.28 4.51
C LEU A 201 -8.50 -19.96 5.04
N ALA A 202 -7.66 -18.94 5.25
CA ALA A 202 -8.06 -17.66 5.83
C ALA A 202 -9.27 -17.00 5.13
N PRO A 203 -9.35 -16.91 3.79
CA PRO A 203 -10.51 -16.33 3.12
C PRO A 203 -11.81 -17.09 3.46
N ARG A 204 -11.77 -18.43 3.54
CA ARG A 204 -12.96 -19.24 3.86
C ARG A 204 -13.51 -18.98 5.25
N LEU A 205 -12.70 -18.46 6.16
CA LEU A 205 -13.08 -18.17 7.55
C LEU A 205 -13.45 -16.71 7.77
N ALA A 206 -13.08 -15.82 6.83
CA ALA A 206 -13.11 -14.38 7.02
C ALA A 206 -13.90 -13.62 5.95
N THR A 207 -14.26 -14.26 4.83
CA THR A 207 -15.07 -13.65 3.77
C THR A 207 -16.47 -13.28 4.31
N PRO A 208 -16.87 -12.00 4.22
CA PRO A 208 -18.22 -11.56 4.59
C PRO A 208 -19.30 -12.17 3.68
N GLU A 209 -20.57 -12.01 4.05
CA GLU A 209 -21.69 -12.52 3.26
C GLU A 209 -21.99 -11.58 2.08
N VAL A 210 -22.51 -12.15 0.98
CA VAL A 210 -23.04 -11.37 -0.14
C VAL A 210 -24.43 -10.90 0.24
N ASP A 211 -24.66 -9.59 0.19
CA ASP A 211 -25.96 -8.98 0.44
C ASP A 211 -26.83 -9.02 -0.83
N HIS A 212 -26.31 -8.42 -1.89
CA HIS A 212 -26.91 -8.42 -3.23
C HIS A 212 -25.80 -8.28 -4.29
N THR A 213 -26.16 -8.40 -5.56
CA THR A 213 -25.28 -8.08 -6.69
C THR A 213 -25.66 -6.72 -7.23
N THR A 214 -24.67 -5.87 -7.49
CA THR A 214 -24.85 -4.58 -8.16
C THR A 214 -24.05 -4.54 -9.46
N THR A 215 -24.62 -3.94 -10.50
CA THR A 215 -23.96 -3.70 -11.78
C THR A 215 -23.30 -2.33 -11.73
N VAL A 216 -22.00 -2.27 -11.93
CA VAL A 216 -21.23 -1.02 -11.87
C VAL A 216 -20.53 -0.78 -13.20
N ALA A 217 -20.53 0.47 -13.65
CA ALA A 217 -19.72 0.89 -14.79
C ALA A 217 -18.51 1.68 -14.33
N ILE A 218 -17.38 1.51 -15.02
CA ILE A 218 -16.19 2.35 -14.89
C ILE A 218 -15.97 3.06 -16.22
N VAL A 219 -15.83 4.38 -16.18
CA VAL A 219 -15.53 5.20 -17.36
C VAL A 219 -14.17 5.87 -17.17
N GLN A 220 -13.25 5.62 -18.11
CA GLN A 220 -11.91 6.19 -18.18
C GLN A 220 -11.85 7.06 -19.44
N GLY A 221 -11.87 8.39 -19.28
CA GLY A 221 -11.91 9.33 -20.41
C GLY A 221 -10.55 9.58 -21.07
N ASN A 222 -9.44 9.22 -20.41
CA ASN A 222 -8.07 9.53 -20.82
C ASN A 222 -7.74 11.03 -20.81
N VAL A 223 -6.46 11.36 -20.99
CA VAL A 223 -5.95 12.73 -21.16
C VAL A 223 -5.38 12.94 -22.56
N PRO A 224 -5.35 14.18 -23.10
CA PRO A 224 -4.84 14.47 -24.44
C PRO A 224 -3.37 14.12 -24.68
N ALA A 225 -2.54 14.13 -23.63
CA ALA A 225 -1.12 13.80 -23.71
C ALA A 225 -0.70 12.89 -22.54
N ALA A 226 -0.25 11.68 -22.85
CA ALA A 226 0.23 10.73 -21.85
C ALA A 226 1.50 11.26 -21.15
N GLY A 227 1.54 11.26 -19.82
CA GLY A 227 2.70 11.72 -19.06
C GLY A 227 2.85 13.25 -18.96
N GLU A 228 1.93 14.02 -19.56
CA GLU A 228 1.94 15.49 -19.53
C GLU A 228 0.52 16.02 -19.26
N MET A 229 0.22 16.37 -18.00
CA MET A 229 -0.85 17.35 -17.76
C MET A 229 -0.30 18.75 -18.07
N ASP A 230 -0.40 19.15 -19.34
CA ASP A 230 -0.11 20.53 -19.73
C ASP A 230 -1.20 21.46 -19.16
N ILE A 231 -0.76 22.52 -18.48
CA ILE A 231 -1.61 23.58 -17.90
C ILE A 231 -2.28 24.38 -19.04
N LEU A 232 -1.79 24.24 -20.28
CA LEU A 232 -2.34 24.84 -21.49
C LEU A 232 -3.43 23.98 -22.18
N GLY A 233 -3.88 22.90 -21.53
CA GLY A 233 -5.01 22.10 -22.01
C GLY A 233 -6.24 22.96 -22.28
N LYS A 234 -7.04 22.57 -23.29
CA LYS A 234 -8.34 23.21 -23.53
C LYS A 234 -9.20 23.07 -22.26
N ARG A 235 -9.75 24.19 -21.77
CA ARG A 235 -10.70 24.20 -20.65
C ARG A 235 -11.80 23.16 -20.90
N ALA A 236 -12.17 22.40 -19.86
CA ALA A 236 -13.20 21.36 -19.90
C ALA A 236 -12.84 20.11 -20.73
N GLN A 237 -11.62 19.97 -21.25
CA GLN A 237 -11.30 18.82 -22.10
C GLN A 237 -11.34 17.50 -21.32
N ILE A 238 -10.87 17.50 -20.06
CA ILE A 238 -10.91 16.30 -19.22
C ILE A 238 -12.37 15.96 -18.90
N LEU A 239 -13.18 16.97 -18.52
CA LEU A 239 -14.61 16.79 -18.33
C LEU A 239 -15.28 16.20 -19.59
N GLN A 240 -15.04 16.79 -20.76
CA GLN A 240 -15.66 16.37 -22.01
C GLN A 240 -15.29 14.91 -22.35
N ASN A 241 -14.02 14.52 -22.19
CA ASN A 241 -13.59 13.15 -22.43
C ASN A 241 -14.36 12.12 -21.57
N HIS A 242 -14.62 12.46 -20.31
CA HIS A 242 -15.35 11.57 -19.40
C HIS A 242 -16.85 11.55 -19.70
N VAL A 243 -17.43 12.71 -20.03
CA VAL A 243 -18.82 12.84 -20.48
C VAL A 243 -19.06 12.04 -21.77
N ASP A 244 -18.17 12.16 -22.75
CA ASP A 244 -18.22 11.39 -24.00
C ASP A 244 -18.20 9.88 -23.73
N GLY A 245 -17.38 9.43 -22.78
CA GLY A 245 -17.34 8.02 -22.36
C GLY A 245 -18.63 7.55 -21.65
N VAL A 246 -19.35 8.43 -20.96
CA VAL A 246 -20.67 8.11 -20.38
C VAL A 246 -21.72 8.02 -21.48
N HIS A 247 -21.70 8.90 -22.49
CA HIS A 247 -22.59 8.78 -23.65
C HIS A 247 -22.31 7.53 -24.48
N GLU A 248 -21.04 7.15 -24.64
CA GLU A 248 -20.66 5.87 -25.26
C GLU A 248 -21.25 4.70 -24.49
N LEU A 249 -21.09 4.69 -23.16
CA LEU A 249 -21.71 3.67 -22.29
C LEU A 249 -23.23 3.62 -22.47
N ALA A 250 -23.90 4.77 -22.48
CA ALA A 250 -25.35 4.84 -22.67
C ALA A 250 -25.79 4.29 -24.04
N GLY A 251 -24.99 4.55 -25.09
CA GLY A 251 -25.16 3.93 -26.41
C GLY A 251 -25.11 2.40 -26.35
N LEU A 252 -24.05 1.84 -25.74
CA LEU A 252 -23.86 0.39 -25.60
C LEU A 252 -25.01 -0.28 -24.83
N VAL A 253 -25.54 0.40 -23.81
CA VAL A 253 -26.70 -0.08 -23.04
C VAL A 253 -27.97 -0.08 -23.88
N ARG A 254 -28.25 1.01 -24.62
CA ARG A 254 -29.42 1.10 -25.52
C ARG A 254 -29.39 0.04 -26.63
N GLU A 255 -28.20 -0.28 -27.12
CA GLU A 255 -27.98 -1.31 -28.14
C GLU A 255 -28.04 -2.74 -27.56
N GLY A 256 -28.05 -2.87 -26.22
CA GLY A 256 -28.10 -4.15 -25.52
C GLY A 256 -26.77 -4.91 -25.52
N GLU A 257 -25.66 -4.23 -25.82
CA GLU A 257 -24.32 -4.83 -25.82
C GLU A 257 -23.79 -5.05 -24.39
N VAL A 258 -24.20 -4.19 -23.46
CA VAL A 258 -23.89 -4.29 -22.03
C VAL A 258 -25.14 -4.11 -21.18
N ALA A 259 -25.13 -4.63 -19.95
CA ALA A 259 -26.22 -4.44 -19.00
C ALA A 259 -26.31 -2.98 -18.53
N GLN A 260 -27.53 -2.52 -18.21
CA GLN A 260 -27.75 -1.26 -17.51
C GLN A 260 -27.01 -1.30 -16.15
N PRO A 261 -26.06 -0.38 -15.89
CA PRO A 261 -25.44 -0.29 -14.58
C PRO A 261 -26.41 0.30 -13.57
N ASP A 262 -26.19 0.05 -12.27
CA ASP A 262 -26.88 0.72 -11.16
C ASP A 262 -26.19 2.05 -10.80
N LEU A 263 -24.89 2.18 -11.10
CA LEU A 263 -24.10 3.39 -10.92
C LEU A 263 -22.88 3.42 -11.84
N VAL A 264 -22.41 4.63 -12.16
CA VAL A 264 -21.17 4.84 -12.95
C VAL A 264 -20.10 5.47 -12.07
N VAL A 265 -18.91 4.85 -12.01
CA VAL A 265 -17.75 5.38 -11.30
C VAL A 265 -16.77 5.99 -12.29
N LEU A 266 -16.47 7.27 -12.09
CA LEU A 266 -15.48 8.03 -12.83
C LEU A 266 -14.28 8.39 -11.94
N PRO A 267 -13.14 8.79 -12.54
CA PRO A 267 -11.88 8.96 -11.83
C PRO A 267 -11.81 10.21 -10.95
N GLU A 268 -10.70 10.34 -10.22
CA GLU A 268 -10.31 11.59 -9.56
C GLU A 268 -10.12 12.69 -10.61
N ASN A 269 -10.62 13.88 -10.32
CA ASN A 269 -10.60 15.02 -11.25
C ASN A 269 -11.15 14.68 -12.64
N ALA A 270 -12.19 13.83 -12.72
CA ALA A 270 -12.94 13.60 -13.96
C ALA A 270 -13.54 14.91 -14.50
N SER A 271 -13.86 15.86 -13.63
CA SER A 271 -14.08 17.25 -14.01
C SER A 271 -12.90 18.13 -13.60
N ASP A 272 -12.30 18.80 -14.60
CA ASP A 272 -11.30 19.87 -14.40
C ASP A 272 -11.93 21.22 -14.02
N ILE A 273 -13.26 21.27 -13.91
CA ILE A 273 -14.04 22.45 -13.52
C ILE A 273 -14.94 22.10 -12.33
N ASP A 274 -15.06 23.02 -11.38
CA ASP A 274 -15.98 22.86 -10.25
C ASP A 274 -17.45 22.94 -10.73
N ALA A 275 -18.10 21.78 -10.79
CA ALA A 275 -19.49 21.63 -11.24
C ALA A 275 -20.50 22.32 -10.32
N TYR A 276 -20.14 22.67 -9.08
CA TYR A 276 -21.02 23.46 -8.20
C TYR A 276 -21.02 24.95 -8.56
N ALA A 277 -19.95 25.43 -9.17
CA ALA A 277 -19.73 26.85 -9.47
C ALA A 277 -19.91 27.20 -10.95
N ASP A 278 -19.74 26.24 -11.86
CA ASP A 278 -19.82 26.44 -13.30
C ASP A 278 -21.07 25.77 -13.90
N PRO A 279 -22.06 26.55 -14.39
CA PRO A 279 -23.28 26.02 -14.97
C PRO A 279 -23.07 25.17 -16.22
N MET A 280 -22.00 25.41 -17.00
CA MET A 280 -21.69 24.59 -18.18
C MET A 280 -21.23 23.21 -17.74
N ALA A 281 -20.35 23.12 -16.73
CA ALA A 281 -19.93 21.84 -16.20
C ALA A 281 -21.11 21.07 -15.59
N ALA A 282 -21.97 21.74 -14.81
CA ALA A 282 -23.18 21.15 -14.27
C ALA A 282 -24.10 20.61 -15.38
N ALA A 283 -24.32 21.36 -16.46
CA ALA A 283 -25.16 20.95 -17.57
C ALA A 283 -24.62 19.72 -18.31
N LEU A 284 -23.31 19.67 -18.58
CA LEU A 284 -22.68 18.51 -19.23
C LEU A 284 -22.77 17.24 -18.37
N ILE A 285 -22.60 17.38 -17.06
CA ILE A 285 -22.68 16.25 -16.12
C ILE A 285 -24.12 15.77 -15.97
N SER A 286 -25.08 16.69 -15.85
CA SER A 286 -26.51 16.34 -15.82
C SER A 286 -26.95 15.66 -17.11
N ASP A 287 -26.57 16.17 -18.28
CA ASP A 287 -26.89 15.55 -19.57
C ASP A 287 -26.33 14.12 -19.67
N ALA A 288 -25.08 13.91 -19.24
CA ALA A 288 -24.48 12.57 -19.19
C ALA A 288 -25.20 11.64 -18.21
N ALA A 289 -25.58 12.13 -17.02
CA ALA A 289 -26.30 11.36 -16.01
C ALA A 289 -27.71 10.97 -16.50
N GLU A 290 -28.42 11.92 -17.12
CA GLU A 290 -29.74 11.72 -17.72
C GLU A 290 -29.68 10.72 -18.89
N ASP A 291 -28.64 10.76 -19.72
CA ASP A 291 -28.49 9.87 -20.89
C ASP A 291 -28.28 8.40 -20.48
N ILE A 292 -27.47 8.14 -19.45
CA ILE A 292 -27.31 6.78 -18.89
C ILE A 292 -28.45 6.41 -17.93
N GLY A 293 -29.14 7.40 -17.35
CA GLY A 293 -30.30 7.23 -16.47
C GLY A 293 -29.98 6.74 -15.06
N VAL A 294 -28.73 6.85 -14.60
CA VAL A 294 -28.29 6.40 -13.26
C VAL A 294 -27.26 7.34 -12.64
N PRO A 295 -27.06 7.31 -11.31
CA PRO A 295 -26.12 8.20 -10.65
C PRO A 295 -24.67 8.04 -11.11
N LEU A 296 -23.99 9.18 -11.25
CA LEU A 296 -22.56 9.27 -11.52
C LEU A 296 -21.81 9.57 -10.22
N MET A 297 -20.72 8.84 -9.97
CA MET A 297 -19.76 9.17 -8.91
C MET A 297 -18.43 9.60 -9.52
N PHE A 298 -18.01 10.85 -9.32
CA PHE A 298 -16.84 11.40 -10.02
C PHE A 298 -16.03 12.37 -9.18
N GLY A 299 -14.77 12.58 -9.55
CA GLY A 299 -13.86 13.48 -8.83
C GLY A 299 -13.89 14.92 -9.31
N ILE A 300 -13.85 15.87 -8.38
CA ILE A 300 -13.67 17.31 -8.64
C ILE A 300 -12.64 17.93 -7.69
N THR A 301 -12.06 19.05 -8.12
CA THR A 301 -11.36 19.97 -7.21
C THR A 301 -12.26 21.17 -6.92
N ARG A 302 -12.62 21.37 -5.66
CA ARG A 302 -13.46 22.49 -5.21
C ARG A 302 -12.61 23.53 -4.47
N TYR A 303 -12.94 24.80 -4.67
CA TYR A 303 -12.36 25.91 -3.93
C TYR A 303 -13.40 26.50 -2.99
N SER A 304 -12.98 26.99 -1.82
CA SER A 304 -13.82 27.83 -0.98
C SER A 304 -14.20 29.12 -1.72
N GLU A 305 -15.27 29.80 -1.30
CA GLU A 305 -15.74 31.02 -1.97
C GLU A 305 -14.68 32.13 -2.02
N ASP A 306 -13.79 32.19 -1.04
CA ASP A 306 -12.65 33.10 -0.96
C ASP A 306 -11.37 32.55 -1.60
N ALA A 307 -11.44 31.36 -2.21
CA ALA A 307 -10.34 30.62 -2.85
C ALA A 307 -9.12 30.34 -1.96
N THR A 308 -9.30 30.40 -0.63
CA THR A 308 -8.22 30.15 0.33
C THR A 308 -8.03 28.67 0.62
N GLU A 309 -9.11 27.89 0.57
CA GLU A 309 -9.11 26.45 0.79
C GLU A 309 -9.42 25.70 -0.51
N ARG A 310 -8.75 24.56 -0.67
CA ARG A 310 -8.96 23.65 -1.80
C ARG A 310 -9.31 22.28 -1.26
N GLU A 311 -10.32 21.65 -1.82
CA GLU A 311 -10.72 20.29 -1.48
C GLU A 311 -10.69 19.40 -2.71
N ILE A 312 -10.26 18.15 -2.52
CA ILE A 312 -10.34 17.11 -3.54
C ILE A 312 -11.50 16.21 -3.14
N ARG A 313 -12.56 16.21 -3.94
CA ARG A 313 -13.82 15.54 -3.63
C ARG A 313 -14.16 14.46 -4.65
N SER A 314 -14.82 13.41 -4.20
CA SER A 314 -15.64 12.54 -5.03
C SER A 314 -17.10 12.82 -4.70
N VAL A 315 -17.90 13.15 -5.71
CA VAL A 315 -19.29 13.58 -5.57
C VAL A 315 -20.21 12.57 -6.24
N VAL A 316 -21.39 12.36 -5.66
CA VAL A 316 -22.50 11.64 -6.28
C VAL A 316 -23.40 12.65 -6.98
N TRP A 317 -23.79 12.35 -8.21
CA TRP A 317 -24.68 13.18 -9.01
C TRP A 317 -25.79 12.33 -9.57
N ASP A 318 -26.99 12.59 -9.09
CA ASP A 318 -28.20 11.87 -9.43
C ASP A 318 -28.84 12.47 -10.70
N PRO A 319 -29.34 11.66 -11.63
CA PRO A 319 -29.92 12.14 -12.88
C PRO A 319 -31.19 12.97 -12.69
N GLU A 320 -31.93 12.81 -11.58
CA GLU A 320 -33.18 13.54 -11.33
C GLU A 320 -32.97 14.75 -10.40
N THR A 321 -32.15 14.57 -9.36
CA THR A 321 -31.99 15.55 -8.26
C THR A 321 -30.69 16.35 -8.35
N GLY A 322 -29.75 15.94 -9.20
CA GLY A 322 -28.45 16.60 -9.39
C GLY A 322 -27.44 16.26 -8.29
N PRO A 323 -26.60 17.21 -7.83
CA PRO A 323 -25.52 16.92 -6.90
C PRO A 323 -26.03 16.47 -5.52
N GLY A 324 -25.49 15.36 -5.02
CA GLY A 324 -25.79 14.78 -3.71
C GLY A 324 -24.58 14.70 -2.79
N ASP A 325 -24.46 13.56 -2.10
CA ASP A 325 -23.41 13.29 -1.12
C ASP A 325 -22.00 13.32 -1.75
N HIS A 326 -21.00 13.58 -0.90
CA HIS A 326 -19.61 13.64 -1.34
C HIS A 326 -18.63 13.16 -0.26
N TYR A 327 -17.46 12.73 -0.71
CA TYR A 327 -16.31 12.39 0.11
C TYR A 327 -15.16 13.34 -0.19
N THR A 328 -14.58 13.97 0.84
CA THR A 328 -13.36 14.77 0.73
C THR A 328 -12.14 13.93 1.10
N LYS A 329 -11.11 13.93 0.23
CA LYS A 329 -9.86 13.17 0.39
C LYS A 329 -9.18 13.45 1.73
N ARG A 330 -8.67 12.40 2.39
CA ARG A 330 -8.16 12.50 3.77
C ARG A 330 -6.64 12.45 3.88
N TYR A 331 -5.99 11.64 3.06
CA TYR A 331 -4.53 11.56 2.97
C TYR A 331 -4.06 12.28 1.72
N LEU A 332 -3.58 13.49 1.97
CA LEU A 332 -3.08 14.36 0.91
C LEU A 332 -1.65 13.98 0.52
N VAL A 333 -1.32 14.12 -0.75
CA VAL A 333 0.02 13.89 -1.30
C VAL A 333 0.94 15.06 -0.96
N PRO A 334 1.99 14.87 -0.13
CA PRO A 334 2.96 15.92 0.15
C PRO A 334 3.66 16.36 -1.13
N PHE A 335 3.83 17.68 -1.32
CA PHE A 335 4.41 18.30 -2.51
C PHE A 335 3.63 18.10 -3.82
N GLY A 336 2.44 17.49 -3.78
CA GLY A 336 1.50 17.46 -4.90
C GLY A 336 0.23 18.26 -4.58
N GLU A 337 -0.35 18.02 -3.42
CA GLU A 337 -1.65 18.58 -3.00
C GLU A 337 -1.50 19.65 -1.92
N TYR A 338 -0.39 19.61 -1.18
CA TYR A 338 -0.01 20.65 -0.25
C TYR A 338 1.51 20.72 -0.13
N ILE A 339 2.04 21.83 0.40
CA ILE A 339 3.48 21.99 0.63
C ILE A 339 3.76 21.93 2.14
N PRO A 340 4.35 20.84 2.65
CA PRO A 340 4.83 20.78 4.03
C PRO A 340 5.75 21.98 4.32
N PHE A 341 5.51 22.74 5.39
CA PHE A 341 6.32 23.92 5.71
C PHE A 341 6.48 24.91 4.53
N ARG A 342 5.39 25.21 3.80
CA ARG A 342 5.33 26.11 2.63
C ARG A 342 6.21 27.37 2.74
N ALA A 343 6.17 28.06 3.88
CA ALA A 343 6.95 29.28 4.12
C ALA A 343 8.48 29.08 4.04
N VAL A 344 8.96 27.86 4.28
CA VAL A 344 10.40 27.50 4.22
C VAL A 344 10.80 27.02 2.84
N PHE A 345 10.00 26.15 2.20
CA PHE A 345 10.39 25.52 0.94
C PHE A 345 10.02 26.33 -0.31
N SER A 346 8.88 27.02 -0.34
CA SER A 346 8.43 27.77 -1.53
C SER A 346 9.37 28.91 -1.95
N PRO A 347 10.10 29.60 -1.05
CA PRO A 347 11.10 30.59 -1.46
C PRO A 347 12.36 29.98 -2.10
N VAL A 348 12.68 28.72 -1.77
CA VAL A 348 13.94 28.05 -2.17
C VAL A 348 13.72 27.16 -3.40
N ILE A 349 12.56 26.51 -3.48
CA ILE A 349 12.22 25.54 -4.52
C ILE A 349 11.11 26.16 -5.39
N THR A 350 11.49 26.95 -6.37
CA THR A 350 10.58 27.75 -7.20
C THR A 350 9.50 26.92 -7.92
N ARG A 351 9.78 25.66 -8.29
CA ARG A 351 8.78 24.75 -8.89
C ARG A 351 7.58 24.46 -7.97
N LEU A 352 7.73 24.58 -6.64
CA LEU A 352 6.61 24.38 -5.72
C LEU A 352 5.53 25.45 -5.86
N GLN A 353 5.85 26.60 -6.46
CA GLN A 353 4.87 27.65 -6.77
C GLN A 353 3.81 27.21 -7.79
N ARG A 354 4.02 26.07 -8.47
CA ARG A 354 3.00 25.45 -9.34
C ARG A 354 1.87 24.78 -8.56
N ILE A 355 2.10 24.46 -7.28
CA ILE A 355 1.06 23.98 -6.38
C ILE A 355 0.35 25.24 -5.88
N GLY A 356 -0.90 25.44 -6.30
CA GLY A 356 -1.73 26.59 -5.96
C GLY A 356 -2.05 26.68 -4.45
N SER A 357 -3.32 26.80 -4.08
CA SER A 357 -3.72 26.73 -2.66
C SER A 357 -3.47 25.32 -2.09
N ASP A 358 -3.06 25.24 -0.82
CA ASP A 358 -2.92 23.96 -0.13
C ASP A 358 -4.28 23.29 -0.02
N ALA A 359 -4.34 21.99 -0.32
CA ALA A 359 -5.55 21.22 -0.10
C ALA A 359 -5.79 20.98 1.40
N VAL A 360 -7.06 20.95 1.80
CA VAL A 360 -7.49 20.67 3.18
C VAL A 360 -8.00 19.22 3.24
N PRO A 361 -7.53 18.41 4.20
CA PRO A 361 -7.95 17.02 4.31
C PRO A 361 -9.37 16.92 4.90
N GLY A 362 -10.17 16.00 4.37
CA GLY A 362 -11.45 15.61 4.94
C GLY A 362 -11.30 14.89 6.29
N THR A 363 -12.39 14.82 7.04
CA THR A 363 -12.44 14.16 8.36
C THR A 363 -13.27 12.89 8.36
N GLU A 364 -14.31 12.85 7.53
CA GLU A 364 -15.35 11.82 7.56
C GLU A 364 -14.98 10.55 6.76
N PRO A 365 -15.49 9.37 7.13
CA PRO A 365 -15.41 8.17 6.32
C PRO A 365 -16.07 8.38 4.94
N GLY A 366 -15.50 7.79 3.89
CA GLY A 366 -16.04 7.85 2.53
C GLY A 366 -17.07 6.77 2.26
N ALA A 367 -18.13 6.69 3.06
CA ALA A 367 -19.25 5.77 2.82
C ALA A 367 -20.37 6.54 2.12
N LEU A 368 -20.42 6.48 0.79
CA LEU A 368 -21.40 7.19 -0.04
C LEU A 368 -22.51 6.23 -0.44
N GLU A 369 -23.78 6.58 -0.19
CA GLU A 369 -24.91 5.80 -0.70
C GLU A 369 -25.14 6.18 -2.16
N VAL A 370 -25.14 5.18 -3.04
CA VAL A 370 -25.38 5.35 -4.48
C VAL A 370 -26.34 4.26 -4.93
N ASN A 371 -27.58 4.64 -5.23
CA ASN A 371 -28.63 3.77 -5.75
C ASN A 371 -28.77 2.44 -4.97
N GLY A 372 -28.87 2.50 -3.63
CA GLY A 372 -29.01 1.33 -2.77
C GLY A 372 -27.73 0.56 -2.44
N THR A 373 -26.58 0.94 -3.01
CA THR A 373 -25.26 0.40 -2.64
C THR A 373 -24.43 1.44 -1.89
N THR A 374 -23.90 1.10 -0.73
CA THR A 374 -22.91 1.97 -0.04
C THR A 374 -21.50 1.73 -0.58
N VAL A 375 -20.92 2.75 -1.21
CA VAL A 375 -19.57 2.74 -1.78
C VAL A 375 -18.56 3.28 -0.76
N ALA A 376 -17.56 2.46 -0.39
CA ALA A 376 -16.39 2.89 0.35
C ALA A 376 -15.37 3.56 -0.58
N THR A 377 -15.51 4.87 -0.72
CA THR A 377 -14.69 5.72 -1.58
C THR A 377 -13.40 6.14 -0.88
N VAL A 378 -12.27 5.90 -1.53
CA VAL A 378 -10.94 6.32 -1.10
C VAL A 378 -10.16 6.85 -2.28
N ILE A 379 -9.78 8.13 -2.27
CA ILE A 379 -9.26 8.79 -3.46
C ILE A 379 -7.76 8.55 -3.58
N CYS A 380 -7.34 7.95 -4.71
CA CYS A 380 -5.95 7.83 -5.16
C CYS A 380 -4.97 7.34 -4.09
N PHE A 381 -4.28 8.25 -3.41
CA PHE A 381 -3.25 7.96 -2.39
C PHE A 381 -3.85 7.35 -1.10
N ASP A 382 -5.13 7.61 -0.80
CA ASP A 382 -5.82 7.10 0.38
C ASP A 382 -5.74 5.56 0.49
N VAL A 383 -5.83 4.85 -0.64
CA VAL A 383 -5.88 3.37 -0.68
C VAL A 383 -4.61 2.73 -0.08
N ALA A 384 -3.50 3.46 -0.07
CA ALA A 384 -2.23 3.00 0.49
C ALA A 384 -2.23 3.00 2.03
N PHE A 385 -3.14 3.76 2.66
CA PHE A 385 -3.27 3.86 4.11
C PHE A 385 -4.35 2.94 4.64
N ASP A 386 -4.11 2.34 5.82
CA ASP A 386 -5.03 1.38 6.41
C ASP A 386 -6.31 2.07 6.92
N ARG A 387 -6.20 3.30 7.44
CA ARG A 387 -7.28 4.01 8.13
C ARG A 387 -8.46 4.41 7.22
N PRO A 388 -8.27 5.12 6.09
CA PRO A 388 -9.39 5.65 5.31
C PRO A 388 -10.23 4.51 4.70
N VAL A 389 -9.60 3.44 4.24
CA VAL A 389 -10.31 2.27 3.69
C VAL A 389 -11.10 1.57 4.79
N ARG A 390 -10.46 1.27 5.93
CA ARG A 390 -11.12 0.60 7.05
C ARG A 390 -12.31 1.38 7.58
N GLU A 391 -12.17 2.68 7.78
CA GLU A 391 -13.25 3.52 8.34
C GLU A 391 -14.43 3.62 7.38
N SER A 392 -14.19 3.76 6.07
CA SER A 392 -15.26 3.81 5.06
C SER A 392 -16.01 2.48 4.95
N VAL A 393 -15.28 1.37 5.04
CA VAL A 393 -15.88 0.03 5.11
C VAL A 393 -16.66 -0.19 6.41
N ALA A 394 -16.10 0.22 7.55
CA ALA A 394 -16.74 0.07 8.85
C ALA A 394 -18.00 0.95 8.99
N ALA A 395 -18.08 2.05 8.23
CA ALA A 395 -19.24 2.92 8.13
C ALA A 395 -20.36 2.38 7.22
N GLY A 396 -20.21 1.18 6.64
CA GLY A 396 -21.24 0.54 5.82
C GLY A 396 -20.81 0.17 4.40
N GLY A 397 -19.61 0.55 3.98
CA GLY A 397 -19.11 0.28 2.63
C GLY A 397 -19.18 -1.20 2.22
N GLN A 398 -19.99 -1.46 1.20
CA GLN A 398 -20.28 -2.77 0.61
C GLN A 398 -19.36 -3.10 -0.57
N ILE A 399 -18.92 -2.07 -1.30
CA ILE A 399 -17.91 -2.13 -2.36
C ILE A 399 -16.86 -1.04 -2.12
N ILE A 400 -15.62 -1.23 -2.56
CA ILE A 400 -14.57 -0.19 -2.49
C ILE A 400 -14.46 0.50 -3.84
N ALA A 401 -14.39 1.83 -3.85
CA ALA A 401 -14.06 2.59 -5.06
C ALA A 401 -12.81 3.43 -4.84
N VAL A 402 -11.92 3.41 -5.83
CA VAL A 402 -10.66 4.13 -5.85
C VAL A 402 -10.62 5.04 -7.09
N PRO A 403 -11.30 6.21 -7.05
CA PRO A 403 -11.10 7.24 -8.05
C PRO A 403 -9.65 7.73 -7.98
N THR A 404 -8.94 7.75 -9.10
CA THR A 404 -7.52 8.10 -9.12
C THR A 404 -7.11 8.81 -10.41
N ASN A 405 -6.17 9.75 -10.31
CA ASN A 405 -5.58 10.40 -11.48
C ASN A 405 -4.10 10.02 -11.59
N ASN A 406 -3.79 9.15 -12.55
CA ASN A 406 -2.43 8.67 -12.79
C ASN A 406 -1.81 9.22 -14.08
N ALA A 407 -2.34 10.30 -14.66
CA ALA A 407 -1.89 10.84 -15.95
C ALA A 407 -0.39 11.15 -16.01
N ASN A 408 0.13 11.67 -14.91
CA ASN A 408 1.53 11.98 -14.74
C ASN A 408 2.43 10.76 -14.47
N TYR A 409 1.84 9.59 -14.22
CA TYR A 409 2.55 8.38 -13.82
C TYR A 409 2.41 7.23 -14.83
N ASN A 410 1.85 7.51 -16.01
CA ASN A 410 1.63 6.49 -17.02
C ASN A 410 2.93 5.77 -17.39
N PHE A 411 2.87 4.43 -17.45
CA PHE A 411 3.98 3.55 -17.82
C PHE A 411 5.20 3.61 -16.88
N THR A 412 5.07 4.20 -15.69
CA THR A 412 6.16 4.27 -14.70
C THR A 412 6.19 3.09 -13.72
N GLY A 413 5.16 2.23 -13.73
CA GLY A 413 4.95 1.17 -12.75
C GLY A 413 4.09 1.59 -11.54
N GLN A 414 3.78 2.88 -11.38
CA GLN A 414 3.03 3.39 -10.23
C GLN A 414 1.56 2.91 -10.24
N SER A 415 0.91 2.88 -11.42
CA SER A 415 -0.45 2.37 -11.59
C SER A 415 -0.54 0.90 -11.15
N GLU A 416 0.45 0.07 -11.51
CA GLU A 416 0.51 -1.33 -11.10
C GLU A 416 0.77 -1.48 -9.61
N GLN A 417 1.61 -0.62 -9.02
CA GLN A 417 1.84 -0.59 -7.57
C GLN A 417 0.54 -0.24 -6.82
N GLN A 418 -0.20 0.77 -7.26
CA GLN A 418 -1.49 1.16 -6.67
C GLN A 418 -2.55 0.06 -6.83
N LEU A 419 -2.60 -0.61 -7.99
CA LEU A 419 -3.49 -1.76 -8.19
C LEU A 419 -3.15 -2.91 -7.24
N ALA A 420 -1.88 -3.22 -7.01
CA ALA A 420 -1.50 -4.26 -6.05
C ALA A 420 -1.90 -3.92 -4.60
N ILE A 421 -1.77 -2.65 -4.21
CA ILE A 421 -2.28 -2.16 -2.92
C ILE A 421 -3.80 -2.38 -2.84
N THR A 422 -4.53 -1.94 -3.87
CA THR A 422 -6.00 -2.07 -3.95
C THR A 422 -6.44 -3.52 -3.85
N ARG A 423 -5.73 -4.43 -4.53
CA ARG A 423 -6.01 -5.87 -4.45
C ARG A 423 -5.90 -6.43 -3.04
N LEU A 424 -4.94 -5.95 -2.25
CA LEU A 424 -4.87 -6.34 -0.84
C LEU A 424 -5.94 -5.68 0.02
N ARG A 425 -6.36 -4.45 -0.28
CA ARG A 425 -7.50 -3.83 0.40
C ARG A 425 -8.80 -4.60 0.16
N ALA A 426 -9.00 -5.09 -1.06
CA ALA A 426 -10.13 -5.96 -1.40
C ALA A 426 -10.14 -7.22 -0.52
N VAL A 427 -9.00 -7.88 -0.32
CA VAL A 427 -8.90 -9.06 0.57
C VAL A 427 -9.01 -8.71 2.05
N GLU A 428 -8.33 -7.65 2.47
CA GLU A 428 -8.30 -7.18 3.86
C GLU A 428 -9.70 -6.88 4.37
N HIS A 429 -10.49 -6.21 3.54
CA HIS A 429 -11.85 -5.85 3.88
C HIS A 429 -12.88 -6.85 3.35
N GLY A 430 -12.51 -7.79 2.47
CA GLY A 430 -13.45 -8.76 1.90
C GLY A 430 -14.53 -8.09 1.06
N ARG A 431 -14.17 -7.07 0.26
CA ARG A 431 -15.05 -6.31 -0.64
C ARG A 431 -14.52 -6.39 -2.07
N PRO A 432 -15.37 -6.37 -3.11
CA PRO A 432 -14.86 -6.04 -4.43
C PRO A 432 -14.34 -4.60 -4.43
N ALA A 433 -13.36 -4.31 -5.27
CA ALA A 433 -12.79 -2.98 -5.42
C ALA A 433 -12.78 -2.55 -6.88
N LEU A 434 -13.19 -1.30 -7.12
CA LEU A 434 -13.20 -0.64 -8.41
C LEU A 434 -12.07 0.40 -8.41
N VAL A 435 -11.17 0.32 -9.38
CA VAL A 435 -10.20 1.38 -9.65
C VAL A 435 -10.69 2.11 -10.89
N ALA A 436 -11.01 3.39 -10.74
CA ALA A 436 -11.40 4.27 -11.85
C ALA A 436 -10.28 5.29 -12.03
N SER A 437 -9.48 5.12 -13.08
CA SER A 437 -8.34 5.97 -13.37
C SER A 437 -8.60 6.90 -14.55
N THR A 438 -8.13 8.15 -14.48
CA THR A 438 -8.24 9.12 -15.59
C THR A 438 -7.58 8.58 -16.84
N SER A 439 -6.37 8.04 -16.71
CA SER A 439 -5.59 7.46 -17.82
C SER A 439 -4.65 6.35 -17.36
N GLY A 440 -4.58 6.03 -16.07
CA GLY A 440 -3.82 4.89 -15.57
C GLY A 440 -4.56 3.58 -15.79
N ILE A 441 -4.31 2.62 -14.89
CA ILE A 441 -5.02 1.35 -14.92
C ILE A 441 -6.34 1.48 -14.17
N SER A 442 -7.45 1.42 -14.89
CA SER A 442 -8.75 1.09 -14.33
C SER A 442 -8.90 -0.43 -14.19
N ALA A 443 -9.58 -0.88 -13.14
CA ALA A 443 -9.69 -2.31 -12.85
C ALA A 443 -10.92 -2.66 -12.01
N VAL A 444 -11.39 -3.89 -12.16
CA VAL A 444 -12.33 -4.52 -11.23
C VAL A 444 -11.58 -5.64 -10.51
N VAL A 445 -11.67 -5.62 -9.18
CA VAL A 445 -10.99 -6.56 -8.29
C VAL A 445 -12.02 -7.27 -7.43
N THR A 446 -11.96 -8.59 -7.42
CA THR A 446 -12.81 -9.45 -6.59
C THR A 446 -12.45 -9.34 -5.09
N PRO A 447 -13.34 -9.74 -4.15
CA PRO A 447 -13.02 -9.80 -2.72
C PRO A 447 -11.82 -10.69 -2.37
N GLN A 448 -11.40 -11.58 -3.27
CA GLN A 448 -10.22 -12.44 -3.11
C GLN A 448 -8.94 -11.80 -3.68
N GLY A 449 -9.00 -10.56 -4.17
CA GLY A 449 -7.85 -9.84 -4.71
C GLY A 449 -7.46 -10.25 -6.14
N ARG A 450 -8.29 -11.04 -6.82
CA ARG A 450 -8.13 -11.36 -8.25
C ARG A 450 -8.69 -10.22 -9.10
N VAL A 451 -7.94 -9.82 -10.12
CA VAL A 451 -8.34 -8.81 -11.10
C VAL A 451 -9.23 -9.48 -12.15
N SER A 452 -10.48 -9.04 -12.28
CA SER A 452 -11.42 -9.55 -13.31
C SER A 452 -11.45 -8.66 -14.55
N TYR A 453 -11.09 -7.38 -14.41
CA TYR A 453 -10.94 -6.44 -15.52
C TYR A 453 -9.74 -5.52 -15.29
N ARG A 454 -9.05 -5.16 -16.38
CA ARG A 454 -7.91 -4.25 -16.38
C ARG A 454 -7.89 -3.47 -17.71
N SER A 455 -7.95 -2.14 -17.66
CA SER A 455 -7.77 -1.30 -18.84
C SER A 455 -6.29 -1.15 -19.24
N PRO A 456 -6.01 -0.80 -20.51
CA PRO A 456 -4.73 -0.22 -20.89
C PRO A 456 -4.52 1.18 -20.26
N GLU A 457 -3.26 1.57 -20.14
CA GLU A 457 -2.88 2.93 -19.73
C GLU A 457 -2.87 3.87 -20.95
N ALA A 458 -3.17 5.14 -20.72
CA ALA A 458 -3.22 6.22 -21.69
C ALA A 458 -4.19 5.98 -22.86
N GLU A 459 -5.29 5.27 -22.60
CA GLU A 459 -6.36 5.00 -23.56
C GLU A 459 -7.72 5.27 -22.90
N ALA A 460 -8.74 5.63 -23.68
CA ALA A 460 -10.10 5.70 -23.17
C ALA A 460 -10.68 4.29 -23.03
N ALA A 461 -11.50 4.05 -22.01
CA ALA A 461 -12.11 2.75 -21.79
C ALA A 461 -13.43 2.86 -21.01
N VAL A 462 -14.40 2.04 -21.40
CA VAL A 462 -15.67 1.84 -20.69
C VAL A 462 -15.80 0.38 -20.33
N HIS A 463 -16.20 0.08 -19.10
CA HIS A 463 -16.42 -1.30 -18.67
C HIS A 463 -17.56 -1.43 -17.68
N VAL A 464 -18.46 -2.38 -17.94
CA VAL A 464 -19.56 -2.76 -17.04
C VAL A 464 -19.23 -4.10 -16.39
N ALA A 465 -19.41 -4.20 -15.08
CA ALA A 465 -19.19 -5.42 -14.31
C ALA A 465 -20.27 -5.61 -13.25
N GLU A 466 -20.71 -6.86 -13.07
CA GLU A 466 -21.47 -7.26 -11.89
C GLU A 466 -20.52 -7.55 -10.73
N VAL A 467 -20.75 -6.93 -9.57
CA VAL A 467 -19.95 -7.12 -8.37
C VAL A 467 -20.83 -7.43 -7.15
N PRO A 468 -20.39 -8.30 -6.23
CA PRO A 468 -21.16 -8.61 -5.03
C PRO A 468 -21.02 -7.47 -4.01
N ALA A 469 -22.12 -6.83 -3.65
CA ALA A 469 -22.19 -5.93 -2.49
C ALA A 469 -22.11 -6.76 -1.21
N MET A 470 -21.11 -6.50 -0.36
CA MET A 470 -20.79 -7.36 0.78
C MET A 470 -21.35 -6.81 2.10
N SER A 471 -21.91 -7.67 2.94
CA SER A 471 -22.38 -7.34 4.29
C SER A 471 -21.55 -7.99 5.39
N GLY A 472 -21.34 -7.26 6.49
CA GLY A 472 -20.49 -7.67 7.62
C GLY A 472 -19.02 -7.30 7.43
N LEU A 473 -18.20 -7.53 8.47
CA LEU A 473 -16.79 -7.09 8.53
C LEU A 473 -15.85 -8.28 8.69
N THR A 474 -14.71 -8.25 8.00
CA THR A 474 -13.60 -9.19 8.22
C THR A 474 -13.01 -9.01 9.63
N PRO A 475 -12.32 -10.02 10.19
CA PRO A 475 -11.58 -9.87 11.43
C PRO A 475 -10.57 -8.72 11.39
N ALA A 476 -9.84 -8.54 10.29
CA ALA A 476 -8.91 -7.42 10.12
C ALA A 476 -9.61 -6.05 10.24
N THR A 477 -10.77 -5.90 9.61
CA THR A 477 -11.53 -4.65 9.67
C THR A 477 -12.03 -4.38 11.10
N ARG A 478 -12.52 -5.40 11.80
CA ARG A 478 -12.98 -5.29 13.20
C ARG A 478 -11.85 -4.97 14.18
N LEU A 479 -10.69 -5.62 14.02
CA LEU A 479 -9.54 -5.45 14.90
C LEU A 479 -8.76 -4.15 14.61
N GLY A 480 -8.90 -3.60 13.41
CA GLY A 480 -8.24 -2.37 13.00
C GLY A 480 -6.73 -2.43 13.20
N VAL A 481 -6.18 -1.48 13.96
CA VAL A 481 -4.73 -1.35 14.18
C VAL A 481 -4.14 -2.42 15.12
N LEU A 482 -4.98 -3.17 15.85
CA LEU A 482 -4.51 -4.06 16.92
C LEU A 482 -3.49 -5.12 16.46
N PRO A 483 -3.68 -5.85 15.33
CA PRO A 483 -2.71 -6.86 14.89
C PRO A 483 -1.35 -6.25 14.56
N GLU A 484 -1.34 -5.12 13.84
CA GLU A 484 -0.12 -4.38 13.49
C GLU A 484 0.60 -3.85 14.74
N ALA A 485 -0.16 -3.29 15.69
CA ALA A 485 0.38 -2.78 16.95
C ALA A 485 0.97 -3.92 17.80
N ALA A 486 0.28 -5.05 17.92
CA ALA A 486 0.75 -6.21 18.69
C ALA A 486 2.06 -6.77 18.12
N LEU A 487 2.14 -6.94 16.79
CA LEU A 487 3.36 -7.40 16.11
C LEU A 487 4.50 -6.38 16.23
N THR A 488 4.19 -5.09 16.14
CA THR A 488 5.18 -4.02 16.34
C THR A 488 5.76 -4.02 17.75
N LEU A 489 4.90 -4.07 18.77
CA LEU A 489 5.31 -4.15 20.18
C LEU A 489 6.10 -5.42 20.47
N MET A 490 5.74 -6.54 19.84
CA MET A 490 6.48 -7.80 19.93
C MET A 490 7.92 -7.65 19.40
N GLY A 491 8.11 -7.03 18.24
CA GLY A 491 9.42 -6.79 17.64
C GLY A 491 10.29 -5.85 18.50
N LEU A 492 9.71 -4.73 18.95
CA LEU A 492 10.41 -3.75 19.80
C LEU A 492 10.74 -4.34 21.18
N GLY A 493 9.82 -5.10 21.78
CA GLY A 493 10.03 -5.81 23.03
C GLY A 493 11.18 -6.82 22.94
N ALA A 494 11.28 -7.56 21.84
CA ALA A 494 12.40 -8.47 21.59
C ALA A 494 13.74 -7.72 21.52
N VAL A 495 13.78 -6.55 20.89
CA VAL A 495 14.98 -5.69 20.87
C VAL A 495 15.37 -5.26 22.29
N ALA A 496 14.41 -4.82 23.10
CA ALA A 496 14.67 -4.44 24.50
C ALA A 496 15.25 -5.61 25.30
N VAL A 497 14.66 -6.81 25.18
CA VAL A 497 15.18 -8.04 25.82
C VAL A 497 16.60 -8.36 25.35
N ALA A 498 16.88 -8.27 24.05
CA ALA A 498 18.22 -8.51 23.50
C ALA A 498 19.26 -7.53 24.06
N LEU A 499 18.90 -6.24 24.19
CA LEU A 499 19.78 -5.21 24.76
C LEU A 499 20.06 -5.45 26.26
N VAL A 500 19.05 -5.81 27.04
CA VAL A 500 19.21 -6.13 28.47
C VAL A 500 20.13 -7.35 28.65
N ARG A 501 19.92 -8.42 27.87
CA ARG A 501 20.78 -9.60 27.91
C ARG A 501 22.23 -9.27 27.52
N ALA A 502 22.43 -8.47 26.48
CA ALA A 502 23.76 -8.05 26.05
C ALA A 502 24.49 -7.23 27.12
N ARG A 503 23.77 -6.38 27.88
CA ARG A 503 24.34 -5.61 29.00
C ARG A 503 24.72 -6.51 30.17
N ARG A 504 23.86 -7.46 30.57
CA ARG A 504 24.13 -8.39 31.68
C ARG A 504 25.34 -9.28 31.43
N VAL A 505 25.51 -9.78 30.20
CA VAL A 505 26.70 -10.56 29.82
C VAL A 505 27.97 -9.71 29.90
N ARG A 506 27.89 -8.41 29.60
CA ARG A 506 29.04 -7.50 29.70
C ARG A 506 29.37 -7.10 31.14
N SER A 507 28.37 -6.94 32.01
CA SER A 507 28.58 -6.60 33.42
C SER A 507 29.03 -7.79 34.28
N GLY A 508 28.65 -9.02 33.91
CA GLY A 508 29.14 -10.24 34.56
C GLY A 508 30.55 -10.68 34.12
N ALA A 509 31.22 -9.89 33.27
CA ALA A 509 32.55 -10.15 32.75
C ALA A 509 33.61 -9.15 33.30
N GLU A 510 33.37 -8.57 34.49
CA GLU A 510 34.45 -7.89 35.21
C GLU A 510 35.54 -8.91 35.58
N PRO A 511 36.83 -8.60 35.37
CA PRO A 511 37.91 -9.50 35.76
C PRO A 511 37.98 -9.55 37.28
N GLU A 512 37.97 -10.75 37.86
CA GLU A 512 38.45 -10.95 39.23
C GLU A 512 39.82 -10.29 39.36
N ALA A 513 39.91 -9.26 40.21
CA ALA A 513 41.18 -8.64 40.53
C ALA A 513 42.11 -9.73 41.09
N PRO A 514 43.38 -9.81 40.66
CA PRO A 514 44.30 -10.78 41.22
C PRO A 514 44.46 -10.49 42.71
N VAL A 515 44.08 -11.47 43.53
CA VAL A 515 44.37 -11.48 44.97
C VAL A 515 45.88 -11.40 45.11
N LEU A 516 46.40 -10.23 45.46
CA LEU A 516 47.79 -10.06 45.87
C LEU A 516 47.96 -10.85 47.17
N ALA A 517 48.53 -12.05 47.07
CA ALA A 517 49.09 -12.75 48.21
C ALA A 517 50.15 -11.83 48.84
N GLY A 518 49.89 -11.36 50.05
CA GLY A 518 50.88 -10.63 50.83
C GLY A 518 52.09 -11.53 51.13
N PRO A 519 53.33 -11.00 51.11
CA PRO A 519 54.45 -11.75 51.61
C PRO A 519 54.34 -11.81 53.14
N GLY A 520 54.14 -13.02 53.66
CA GLY A 520 54.56 -13.36 55.00
C GLY A 520 56.05 -13.62 54.99
N GLU A 521 56.81 -12.73 55.63
CA GLU A 521 57.90 -12.94 56.60
C GLU A 521 58.70 -11.65 56.80
#